data_AF-A0AAX2AHR2-F1
#
_entry.id   AF-A0AAX2AHR2-F1
#
_cell.length_a   1.000
_cell.length_b   1.000
_cell.length_c   1.000
_cell.angle_alpha   90.00
_cell.angle_beta   90.00
_cell.angle_gamma   90.00
#
_symmetry.space_group_name_H-M   'P 1'
#
loop_
_entity.id
_entity.type
_entity.pdbx_description
1 polymer ?
#
loop_
_entity_poly.entity_id
_entity_poly.type
_entity_poly.pdbx_seq_one_letter_code
_entity_poly.pdbx_strand_id
1 'polypeptide(L)'
;MKRSILKILSSSLFAIFILTGCGINKVYNVPSKTFKEKPENQTVYNAIIKAGEYLGWNMKQVDNNTIIGNLVIREHIAKIQITYDKNSYNIKLLEAQNLNYDKSNNTIHNNYNGWIRNLENQIDSKLIVLKMNEKLKIEEQLAANYKKDQMPAGNNKYKPIYDVENKSINKKYENIQQISQKILNVGDKTNWVMSKQKEGFILAKVVRRVHTAIVRIDYTLDSYSIKYITSTNLGADTHYNIHNNYNIWIKELEEGIDFTLNN
;
A
#
# COMPACT_ATOMS: atom_id res chain seq x y z
N MET A 1 -32.46 65.58 -10.15
CA MET A 1 -32.80 65.39 -11.59
C MET A 1 -31.55 64.92 -12.34
N LYS A 2 -31.74 63.95 -13.25
CA LYS A 2 -30.83 63.41 -14.28
C LYS A 2 -29.86 62.27 -13.90
N ARG A 3 -30.16 61.14 -14.57
CA ARG A 3 -29.51 59.83 -14.71
C ARG A 3 -28.09 59.93 -15.27
N SER A 4 -27.26 58.92 -15.00
CA SER A 4 -26.67 58.14 -16.11
C SER A 4 -26.26 56.73 -15.65
N ILE A 5 -26.57 55.77 -16.51
CA ILE A 5 -26.21 54.36 -16.45
C ILE A 5 -24.94 54.22 -17.30
N LEU A 6 -23.89 53.56 -16.78
CA LEU A 6 -22.78 53.12 -17.62
C LEU A 6 -22.56 51.61 -17.43
N LYS A 7 -22.94 50.86 -18.46
CA LYS A 7 -22.61 49.45 -18.64
C LYS A 7 -21.17 49.36 -19.11
N ILE A 8 -20.32 48.61 -18.41
CA ILE A 8 -19.04 48.15 -18.94
C ILE A 8 -19.10 46.63 -19.04
N LEU A 9 -19.36 46.14 -20.25
CA LEU A 9 -18.89 44.83 -20.68
C LEU A 9 -17.36 44.93 -20.78
N SER A 10 -16.64 44.16 -19.99
CA SER A 10 -15.21 43.90 -20.21
C SER A 10 -15.02 42.39 -20.30
N SER A 11 -15.02 41.93 -21.55
CA SER A 11 -14.55 40.61 -21.96
C SER A 11 -13.04 40.51 -21.66
N SER A 12 -12.67 39.83 -20.58
CA SER A 12 -11.30 39.40 -20.35
C SER A 12 -11.20 37.89 -20.50
N LEU A 13 -10.75 37.47 -21.68
CA LEU A 13 -10.35 36.12 -22.02
C LEU A 13 -9.09 35.78 -21.20
N PHE A 14 -9.26 35.14 -20.06
CA PHE A 14 -8.14 34.66 -19.24
C PHE A 14 -7.68 33.31 -19.78
N ALA A 15 -6.77 33.33 -20.76
CA ALA A 15 -6.06 32.14 -21.20
C ALA A 15 -5.08 31.71 -20.10
N ILE A 16 -5.52 30.81 -19.22
CA ILE A 16 -4.65 30.10 -18.29
C ILE A 16 -3.78 29.15 -19.12
N PHE A 17 -2.57 29.59 -19.46
CA PHE A 17 -1.50 28.69 -19.81
C PHE A 17 -1.14 27.88 -18.56
N ILE A 18 -1.72 26.68 -18.44
CA ILE A 18 -1.17 25.65 -17.55
C ILE A 18 0.13 25.19 -18.22
N LEU A 19 1.23 25.87 -17.90
CA LEU A 19 2.57 25.32 -18.08
C LEU A 19 2.63 24.08 -17.19
N THR A 20 2.36 22.91 -17.77
CA THR A 20 2.80 21.64 -17.21
C THR A 20 4.32 21.66 -17.25
N GLY A 21 4.94 22.21 -16.20
CA GLY A 21 6.38 22.19 -16.05
C GLY A 21 6.85 20.74 -16.10
N CYS A 22 7.51 20.37 -17.19
CA CYS A 22 8.33 19.17 -17.25
C CYS A 22 9.50 19.38 -16.29
N GLY A 23 9.27 19.11 -15.01
CA GLY A 23 10.29 19.23 -13.98
C GLY A 23 11.44 18.28 -14.31
N ILE A 24 12.64 18.82 -14.42
CA ILE A 24 13.87 18.04 -14.47
C ILE A 24 14.05 17.41 -13.08
N ASN A 25 13.83 16.10 -12.95
CA ASN A 25 13.91 15.41 -11.65
C ASN A 25 15.27 14.76 -11.50
N LYS A 26 15.92 14.92 -10.34
CA LYS A 26 17.13 14.14 -10.02
C LYS A 26 16.79 12.65 -9.90
N VAL A 27 17.72 11.78 -10.30
CA VAL A 27 17.59 10.33 -10.13
C VAL A 27 17.46 10.01 -8.65
N TYR A 28 16.39 9.30 -8.28
CA TYR A 28 16.21 8.78 -6.95
C TYR A 28 16.78 7.36 -6.85
N ASN A 29 17.85 7.22 -6.08
CA ASN A 29 18.39 5.95 -5.63
C ASN A 29 18.07 5.79 -4.14
N VAL A 30 17.75 4.57 -3.71
CA VAL A 30 17.56 4.31 -2.28
C VAL A 30 18.97 4.17 -1.68
N PRO A 31 19.40 5.07 -0.79
CA PRO A 31 20.68 4.92 -0.09
C PRO A 31 20.64 3.65 0.77
N SER A 32 21.79 3.26 1.34
CA SER A 32 21.82 2.12 2.26
C SER A 32 20.86 2.35 3.42
N LYS A 33 19.78 1.56 3.44
CA LYS A 33 18.72 1.63 4.43
C LYS A 33 18.84 0.46 5.37
N THR A 34 18.95 0.74 6.66
CA THR A 34 19.10 -0.28 7.71
C THR A 34 17.80 -0.43 8.50
N PHE A 35 17.59 -1.62 9.05
CA PHE A 35 16.49 -1.93 9.96
C PHE A 35 17.00 -2.78 11.11
N LYS A 36 16.38 -2.62 12.28
CA LYS A 36 16.82 -3.29 13.52
C LYS A 36 16.30 -4.72 13.63
N GLU A 37 15.05 -4.91 13.23
CA GLU A 37 14.32 -6.17 13.35
C GLU A 37 13.50 -6.38 12.08
N LYS A 38 13.25 -7.65 11.77
CA LYS A 38 12.39 -8.09 10.67
C LYS A 38 11.56 -9.28 11.12
N PRO A 39 10.42 -9.59 10.47
CA PRO A 39 9.66 -10.80 10.79
C PRO A 39 10.53 -12.06 10.70
N GLU A 40 10.32 -13.00 11.62
CA GLU A 40 11.13 -14.22 11.76
C GLU A 40 11.21 -15.02 10.46
N ASN A 41 10.05 -15.25 9.83
CA ASN A 41 9.91 -16.01 8.59
C ASN A 41 10.24 -15.21 7.32
N GLN A 42 10.76 -13.98 7.46
CA GLN A 42 11.05 -13.09 6.35
C GLN A 42 12.56 -12.87 6.21
N THR A 43 13.11 -13.10 5.02
CA THR A 43 14.48 -12.68 4.68
C THR A 43 14.45 -11.39 3.86
N VAL A 44 15.57 -10.67 3.82
CA VAL A 44 15.74 -9.46 3.00
C VAL A 44 15.58 -9.78 1.52
N TYR A 45 16.22 -10.87 1.09
CA TYR A 45 16.02 -11.46 -0.23
C TYR A 45 14.53 -11.68 -0.56
N ASN A 46 13.80 -12.44 0.28
CA ASN A 46 12.39 -12.73 0.03
C ASN A 46 11.52 -11.46 0.03
N ALA A 47 11.88 -10.44 0.81
CA ALA A 47 11.14 -9.18 0.85
C ALA A 47 11.32 -8.43 -0.46
N ILE A 48 12.56 -8.37 -0.97
CA ILE A 48 12.91 -7.75 -2.24
C ILE A 48 12.23 -8.46 -3.42
N ILE A 49 12.32 -9.79 -3.49
CA ILE A 49 11.70 -10.57 -4.57
C ILE A 49 10.18 -10.39 -4.58
N LYS A 50 9.50 -10.65 -3.44
CA LYS A 50 8.03 -10.53 -3.36
C LYS A 50 7.56 -9.09 -3.66
N ALA A 51 8.30 -8.07 -3.22
CA ALA A 51 7.97 -6.68 -3.51
C ALA A 51 8.13 -6.33 -4.99
N GLY A 52 9.23 -6.77 -5.61
CA GLY A 52 9.51 -6.56 -7.02
C GLY A 52 8.48 -7.24 -7.92
N GLU A 53 8.23 -8.54 -7.72
CA GLU A 53 7.26 -9.32 -8.48
C GLU A 53 5.85 -8.74 -8.40
N TYR A 54 5.41 -8.36 -7.20
CA TYR A 54 4.11 -7.72 -7.00
C TYR A 54 3.96 -6.41 -7.80
N LEU A 55 5.05 -5.65 -7.96
CA LEU A 55 5.08 -4.41 -8.72
C LEU A 55 5.40 -4.61 -10.22
N GLY A 56 5.53 -5.85 -10.68
CA GLY A 56 5.81 -6.18 -12.08
C GLY A 56 7.29 -6.08 -12.47
N TRP A 57 8.21 -6.00 -11.51
CA TRP A 57 9.64 -6.10 -11.80
C TRP A 57 10.02 -7.56 -12.06
N ASN A 58 10.78 -7.79 -13.12
CA ASN A 58 11.49 -9.04 -13.31
C ASN A 58 12.75 -9.03 -12.45
N MET A 59 12.78 -9.86 -11.40
CA MET A 59 13.84 -9.90 -10.40
C MET A 59 14.73 -11.11 -10.61
N LYS A 60 16.05 -10.91 -10.74
CA LYS A 60 17.04 -11.97 -10.90
C LYS A 60 18.19 -11.81 -9.93
N GLN A 61 18.36 -12.78 -9.03
CA GLN A 61 19.56 -12.87 -8.21
C GLN A 61 20.77 -13.18 -9.11
N VAL A 62 21.83 -12.38 -8.99
CA VAL A 62 23.05 -12.56 -9.78
C VAL A 62 24.23 -13.03 -8.94
N ASP A 63 24.17 -12.84 -7.62
CA ASP A 63 25.10 -13.39 -6.64
C ASP A 63 24.45 -13.41 -5.23
N ASN A 64 25.22 -13.71 -4.18
CA ASN A 64 24.71 -13.89 -2.81
C ASN A 64 24.05 -12.64 -2.20
N ASN A 65 24.40 -11.44 -2.65
CA ASN A 65 23.95 -10.18 -2.07
C ASN A 65 23.41 -9.18 -3.09
N THR A 66 23.26 -9.58 -4.35
CA THR A 66 22.85 -8.70 -5.45
C THR A 66 21.70 -9.29 -6.27
N ILE A 67 20.68 -8.46 -6.49
CA ILE A 67 19.56 -8.71 -7.39
C ILE A 67 19.54 -7.64 -8.47
N ILE A 68 19.34 -8.05 -9.71
CA ILE A 68 19.02 -7.16 -10.82
C ILE A 68 17.50 -7.16 -11.03
N GLY A 69 16.91 -5.98 -11.01
CA GLY A 69 15.49 -5.77 -11.32
C GLY A 69 15.34 -5.10 -12.68
N ASN A 70 14.48 -5.64 -13.54
CA ASN A 70 14.10 -5.01 -14.81
C ASN A 70 12.61 -4.70 -14.81
N LEU A 71 12.24 -3.46 -15.12
CA LEU A 71 10.85 -3.05 -15.31
C LEU A 71 10.67 -2.54 -16.74
N VAL A 72 9.68 -3.10 -17.43
CA VAL A 72 9.25 -2.68 -18.77
C VAL A 72 7.79 -2.28 -18.69
N ILE A 73 7.48 -1.01 -18.89
CA ILE A 73 6.12 -0.50 -18.94
C ILE A 73 5.97 0.29 -20.23
N ARG A 74 5.23 -0.28 -21.19
CA ARG A 74 5.12 0.23 -22.56
C ARG A 74 6.52 0.39 -23.17
N GLU A 75 6.90 1.60 -23.59
CA GLU A 75 8.21 1.92 -24.14
C GLU A 75 9.30 2.19 -23.09
N HIS A 76 8.94 2.41 -21.83
CA HIS A 76 9.89 2.77 -20.79
C HIS A 76 10.54 1.54 -20.16
N ILE A 77 11.88 1.57 -20.06
CA ILE A 77 12.66 0.46 -19.50
C ILE A 77 13.58 1.01 -18.40
N ALA A 78 13.56 0.37 -17.23
CA ALA A 78 14.49 0.65 -16.14
C ALA A 78 15.13 -0.65 -15.65
N LYS A 79 16.46 -0.63 -15.53
CA LYS A 79 17.25 -1.69 -14.91
C LYS A 79 17.90 -1.16 -13.66
N ILE A 80 17.71 -1.87 -12.55
CA ILE A 80 18.24 -1.50 -11.24
C ILE A 80 19.09 -2.63 -10.67
N GLN A 81 20.01 -2.23 -9.79
CA GLN A 81 20.71 -3.14 -8.90
C GLN A 81 20.19 -2.92 -7.49
N ILE A 82 19.87 -4.02 -6.81
CA ILE A 82 19.55 -4.03 -5.39
C ILE A 82 20.64 -4.85 -4.71
N THR A 83 21.37 -4.23 -3.80
CA THR A 83 22.32 -4.95 -2.94
C THR A 83 21.79 -5.00 -1.52
N TYR A 84 22.01 -6.10 -0.82
CA TYR A 84 21.45 -6.31 0.51
C TYR A 84 22.34 -7.18 1.39
N ASP A 85 22.19 -7.03 2.69
CA ASP A 85 22.74 -7.95 3.68
C ASP A 85 21.61 -8.44 4.61
N LYS A 86 21.93 -8.90 5.83
CA LYS A 86 20.92 -9.38 6.78
C LYS A 86 20.00 -8.26 7.31
N ASN A 87 20.51 -7.03 7.36
CA ASN A 87 19.95 -5.88 8.07
C ASN A 87 19.87 -4.61 7.21
N SER A 88 20.26 -4.66 5.94
CA SER A 88 20.25 -3.51 5.04
C SER A 88 19.94 -3.86 3.58
N TYR A 89 19.49 -2.85 2.83
CA TYR A 89 19.46 -2.89 1.36
C TYR A 89 19.66 -1.49 0.76
N ASN A 90 20.03 -1.42 -0.51
CA ASN A 90 20.02 -0.19 -1.32
C ASN A 90 19.58 -0.49 -2.75
N ILE A 91 19.12 0.53 -3.47
CA ILE A 91 18.66 0.43 -4.86
C ILE A 91 19.38 1.49 -5.70
N LYS A 92 20.00 1.06 -6.80
CA LYS A 92 20.71 1.93 -7.74
C LYS A 92 20.21 1.74 -9.17
N LEU A 93 20.02 2.85 -9.88
CA LEU A 93 19.85 2.84 -11.33
C LEU A 93 21.10 2.27 -12.01
N LEU A 94 20.92 1.31 -12.92
CA LEU A 94 21.96 0.84 -13.83
C LEU A 94 21.76 1.37 -15.25
N GLU A 95 20.56 1.15 -15.81
CA GLU A 95 20.23 1.52 -17.19
C GLU A 95 18.80 2.04 -17.26
N ALA A 96 18.58 3.00 -18.14
CA ALA A 96 17.27 3.60 -18.39
C ALA A 96 17.11 3.83 -19.89
N GLN A 97 15.98 3.42 -20.45
CA GLN A 97 15.62 3.68 -21.85
C GLN A 97 14.25 4.37 -21.91
N ASN A 98 14.11 5.35 -22.81
CA ASN A 98 12.92 6.18 -22.95
C ASN A 98 12.50 6.89 -21.66
N LEU A 99 13.44 7.20 -20.76
CA LEU A 99 13.20 7.88 -19.49
C LEU A 99 13.90 9.24 -19.40
N ASN A 100 14.37 9.79 -20.52
CA ASN A 100 15.13 11.04 -20.57
C ASN A 100 16.26 11.08 -19.53
N TYR A 101 16.99 9.97 -19.40
CA TYR A 101 18.08 9.88 -18.44
C TYR A 101 19.29 10.67 -18.94
N ASP A 102 19.61 11.75 -18.25
CA ASP A 102 20.83 12.53 -18.45
C ASP A 102 21.80 12.19 -17.31
N LYS A 103 22.85 11.43 -17.66
CA LYS A 103 23.87 11.00 -16.72
C LYS A 103 24.73 12.16 -16.21
N SER A 104 25.00 13.17 -17.04
CA SER A 104 25.85 14.32 -16.69
C SER A 104 25.17 15.19 -15.65
N ASN A 105 23.86 15.41 -15.81
CA ASN A 105 23.07 16.18 -14.86
C ASN A 105 22.45 15.33 -13.75
N ASN A 106 22.55 14.00 -13.85
CA ASN A 106 21.92 13.01 -12.97
C ASN A 106 20.40 13.23 -12.86
N THR A 107 19.72 13.35 -13.99
CA THR A 107 18.27 13.64 -14.06
C THR A 107 17.54 12.59 -14.90
N ILE A 108 16.26 12.35 -14.58
CA ILE A 108 15.44 11.31 -15.19
C ILE A 108 13.96 11.67 -15.13
N HIS A 109 13.15 11.03 -15.96
CA HIS A 109 11.69 11.17 -15.93
C HIS A 109 11.09 10.76 -14.57
N ASN A 110 10.08 11.49 -14.09
CA ASN A 110 9.49 11.29 -12.76
C ASN A 110 8.92 9.88 -12.54
N ASN A 111 8.45 9.22 -13.61
CA ASN A 111 7.93 7.85 -13.53
C ASN A 111 8.94 6.89 -12.89
N TYR A 112 10.23 6.99 -13.26
CA TYR A 112 11.28 6.18 -12.66
C TYR A 112 11.32 6.35 -11.14
N ASN A 113 11.38 7.61 -10.67
CA ASN A 113 11.42 7.90 -9.24
C ASN A 113 10.15 7.40 -8.52
N GLY A 114 8.99 7.45 -9.17
CA GLY A 114 7.76 6.86 -8.67
C GLY A 114 7.85 5.33 -8.52
N TRP A 115 8.45 4.64 -9.49
CA TRP A 115 8.63 3.19 -9.43
C TRP A 115 9.59 2.77 -8.32
N ILE A 116 10.71 3.48 -8.15
CA ILE A 116 11.67 3.19 -7.08
C ILE A 116 11.06 3.41 -5.70
N ARG A 117 10.32 4.52 -5.48
CA ARG A 117 9.65 4.75 -4.20
C ARG A 117 8.57 3.72 -3.91
N ASN A 118 7.84 3.28 -4.93
CA ASN A 118 6.86 2.21 -4.76
C ASN A 118 7.55 0.89 -4.36
N LEU A 119 8.67 0.56 -5.01
CA LEU A 119 9.45 -0.62 -4.68
C LEU A 119 10.01 -0.55 -3.26
N GLU A 120 10.61 0.56 -2.88
CA GLU A 120 11.10 0.82 -1.52
C GLU A 120 9.98 0.64 -0.48
N ASN A 121 8.82 1.29 -0.67
CA ASN A 121 7.68 1.17 0.23
C ASN A 121 7.18 -0.27 0.38
N GLN A 122 7.19 -1.06 -0.69
CA GLN A 122 6.80 -2.47 -0.65
C GLN A 122 7.83 -3.32 0.09
N ILE A 123 9.12 -3.12 -0.17
CA ILE A 123 10.21 -3.82 0.54
C ILE A 123 10.13 -3.52 2.04
N ASP A 124 10.04 -2.25 2.40
CA ASP A 124 9.94 -1.81 3.81
C ASP A 124 8.74 -2.41 4.52
N SER A 125 7.58 -2.47 3.82
CA SER A 125 6.37 -3.02 4.42
C SER A 125 6.55 -4.47 4.87
N LYS A 126 7.40 -5.23 4.17
CA LYS A 126 7.70 -6.64 4.47
C LYS A 126 8.81 -6.79 5.50
N LEU A 127 9.71 -5.81 5.61
CA LEU A 127 10.83 -5.85 6.55
C LEU A 127 10.50 -5.28 7.93
N ILE A 128 9.45 -4.46 8.06
CA ILE A 128 9.04 -3.91 9.35
C ILE A 128 8.12 -4.90 10.07
N VAL A 129 8.47 -5.25 11.30
CA VAL A 129 7.63 -6.07 12.18
C VAL A 129 6.30 -5.35 12.44
N LEU A 130 5.20 -5.99 12.03
CA LEU A 130 3.84 -5.51 12.32
C LEU A 130 3.38 -6.06 13.67
N LYS A 131 3.20 -5.16 14.64
CA LYS A 131 2.79 -5.50 16.02
C LYS A 131 1.73 -4.53 16.52
N MET A 132 0.74 -5.05 17.23
CA MET A 132 -0.27 -4.26 17.91
C MET A 132 0.38 -3.51 19.08
N ASN A 133 0.59 -2.20 18.91
CA ASN A 133 1.19 -1.31 19.91
C ASN A 133 0.11 -0.38 20.51
N GLU A 134 0.47 0.39 21.54
CA GLU A 134 -0.47 1.29 22.23
C GLU A 134 -1.11 2.32 21.28
N LYS A 135 -0.36 2.85 20.31
CA LYS A 135 -0.91 3.76 19.31
C LYS A 135 -2.02 3.08 18.51
N LEU A 136 -1.80 1.86 18.01
CA LEU A 136 -2.81 1.14 17.23
C LEU A 136 -4.03 0.73 18.07
N LYS A 137 -3.86 0.45 19.36
CA LYS A 137 -5.00 0.23 20.28
C LYS A 137 -5.87 1.48 20.42
N ILE A 138 -5.26 2.65 20.52
CA ILE A 138 -6.00 3.93 20.58
C ILE A 138 -6.76 4.16 19.27
N GLU A 139 -6.09 3.99 18.13
CA GLU A 139 -6.72 4.13 16.81
C GLU A 139 -7.90 3.16 16.62
N GLU A 140 -7.76 1.90 17.04
CA GLU A 140 -8.83 0.90 17.01
C GLU A 140 -10.05 1.35 17.83
N GLN A 141 -9.81 1.88 19.04
CA GLN A 141 -10.88 2.38 19.90
C GLN A 141 -11.57 3.63 19.31
N LEU A 142 -10.79 4.54 18.69
CA LEU A 142 -11.33 5.71 18.01
C LEU A 142 -12.19 5.31 16.81
N ALA A 143 -11.70 4.39 15.97
CA ALA A 143 -12.45 3.85 14.85
C ALA A 143 -13.77 3.21 15.32
N ALA A 144 -13.75 2.42 16.39
CA ALA A 144 -14.96 1.83 16.97
C ALA A 144 -15.95 2.87 17.51
N ASN A 145 -15.47 4.03 17.99
CA ASN A 145 -16.33 5.13 18.42
C ASN A 145 -16.93 5.87 17.21
N TYR A 146 -16.13 6.21 16.19
CA TYR A 146 -16.63 6.84 14.96
C TYR A 146 -17.68 6.00 14.24
N LYS A 147 -17.56 4.67 14.30
CA LYS A 147 -18.58 3.75 13.76
C LYS A 147 -19.96 3.92 14.40
N LYS A 148 -20.05 4.33 15.66
CA LYS A 148 -21.34 4.54 16.36
C LYS A 148 -22.11 5.74 15.80
N ASP A 149 -21.39 6.75 15.30
CA ASP A 149 -21.93 7.99 14.74
C ASP A 149 -21.78 8.02 13.21
N GLN A 150 -21.90 6.87 12.56
CA GLN A 150 -21.70 6.73 11.13
C GLN A 150 -22.71 7.53 10.32
N MET A 151 -22.22 8.28 9.32
CA MET A 151 -23.05 9.05 8.40
C MET A 151 -22.53 8.91 6.96
N PRO A 152 -23.39 8.97 5.93
CA PRO A 152 -22.92 8.93 4.54
C PRO A 152 -22.04 10.13 4.20
N ALA A 153 -20.92 9.92 3.49
CA ALA A 153 -19.96 10.96 3.11
C ALA A 153 -20.48 12.12 2.23
N GLY A 154 -21.75 12.10 1.81
CA GLY A 154 -22.35 13.13 0.95
C GLY A 154 -21.74 13.27 -0.46
N ASN A 155 -20.83 12.38 -0.86
CA ASN A 155 -20.20 12.37 -2.18
C ASN A 155 -19.89 10.94 -2.65
N ASN A 156 -19.49 10.79 -3.92
CA ASN A 156 -19.25 9.48 -4.52
C ASN A 156 -17.83 8.92 -4.29
N LYS A 157 -16.88 9.76 -3.89
CA LYS A 157 -15.46 9.37 -3.71
C LYS A 157 -15.24 8.63 -2.40
N TYR A 158 -15.91 9.08 -1.35
CA TYR A 158 -15.86 8.50 -0.01
C TYR A 158 -17.11 7.67 0.26
N LYS A 159 -16.95 6.55 0.94
CA LYS A 159 -18.02 5.62 1.29
C LYS A 159 -17.87 5.20 2.75
N PRO A 160 -18.97 4.80 3.41
CA PRO A 160 -18.93 3.96 4.59
C PRO A 160 -17.79 2.95 4.54
N ILE A 161 -16.97 2.91 5.60
CA ILE A 161 -15.95 1.87 5.78
C ILE A 161 -16.67 0.51 5.81
N TYR A 162 -16.22 -0.40 4.96
CA TYR A 162 -16.70 -1.77 4.89
C TYR A 162 -15.91 -2.64 5.87
N ASP A 163 -16.58 -3.09 6.93
CA ASP A 163 -16.12 -4.14 7.82
C ASP A 163 -16.79 -5.46 7.46
N VAL A 164 -16.05 -6.56 7.62
CA VAL A 164 -16.61 -7.91 7.56
C VAL A 164 -16.95 -8.33 8.99
N GLU A 165 -18.20 -8.64 9.27
CA GLU A 165 -18.67 -8.97 10.62
C GLU A 165 -19.15 -10.41 10.71
N ASN A 166 -18.53 -11.18 11.62
CA ASN A 166 -18.92 -12.54 12.00
C ASN A 166 -19.26 -13.45 10.80
N LYS A 167 -18.48 -13.35 9.72
CA LYS A 167 -18.66 -14.15 8.52
C LYS A 167 -18.43 -15.62 8.85
N SER A 168 -19.42 -16.45 8.57
CA SER A 168 -19.39 -17.88 8.91
C SER A 168 -18.37 -18.65 8.10
N ILE A 169 -17.71 -19.61 8.77
CA ILE A 169 -16.85 -20.62 8.18
C ILE A 169 -17.66 -21.92 8.16
N ASN A 170 -18.01 -22.40 6.96
CA ASN A 170 -18.90 -23.55 6.79
C ASN A 170 -18.14 -24.89 6.92
N LYS A 171 -16.84 -24.86 6.69
CA LYS A 171 -15.97 -26.04 6.79
C LYS A 171 -15.60 -26.27 8.25
N LYS A 172 -15.69 -27.54 8.67
CA LYS A 172 -15.29 -27.92 10.03
C LYS A 172 -13.78 -27.97 10.13
N TYR A 173 -13.22 -27.15 11.02
CA TYR A 173 -11.82 -27.17 11.40
C TYR A 173 -11.69 -27.66 12.84
N GLU A 174 -10.72 -28.54 13.08
CA GLU A 174 -10.44 -29.06 14.43
C GLU A 174 -9.49 -28.14 15.22
N ASN A 175 -8.81 -27.24 14.52
CA ASN A 175 -7.67 -26.51 15.06
C ASN A 175 -7.63 -25.07 14.52
N ILE A 176 -7.59 -24.10 15.43
CA ILE A 176 -7.60 -22.66 15.13
C ILE A 176 -6.30 -22.18 14.46
N GLN A 177 -5.17 -22.87 14.67
CA GLN A 177 -3.91 -22.59 13.98
C GLN A 177 -4.03 -22.87 12.48
N GLN A 178 -4.78 -23.89 12.05
CA GLN A 178 -5.03 -24.16 10.63
C GLN A 178 -5.73 -22.97 9.94
N ILE A 179 -6.71 -22.37 10.62
CA ILE A 179 -7.41 -21.17 10.14
C ILE A 179 -6.43 -20.00 10.07
N SER A 180 -5.65 -19.78 11.13
CA SER A 180 -4.65 -18.70 11.14
C SER A 180 -3.68 -18.82 9.96
N GLN A 181 -3.18 -20.02 9.66
CA GLN A 181 -2.23 -20.23 8.56
C GLN A 181 -2.88 -20.00 7.20
N LYS A 182 -4.14 -20.44 7.03
CA LYS A 182 -4.90 -20.18 5.81
C LYS A 182 -5.12 -18.69 5.56
N ILE A 183 -5.47 -17.93 6.59
CA ILE A 183 -5.63 -16.47 6.50
C ILE A 183 -4.28 -15.79 6.18
N LEU A 184 -3.20 -16.15 6.87
CA LEU A 184 -1.87 -15.63 6.59
C LEU A 184 -1.43 -15.91 5.14
N ASN A 185 -1.72 -17.10 4.62
CA ASN A 185 -1.43 -17.47 3.24
C ASN A 185 -2.23 -16.63 2.23
N VAL A 186 -3.48 -16.25 2.54
CA VAL A 186 -4.25 -15.31 1.72
C VAL A 186 -3.60 -13.95 1.72
N GLY A 187 -3.17 -13.46 2.89
CA GLY A 187 -2.46 -12.19 3.00
C GLY A 187 -1.20 -12.15 2.12
N ASP A 188 -0.41 -13.21 2.15
CA ASP A 188 0.78 -13.37 1.32
C ASP A 188 0.45 -13.29 -0.19
N LYS A 189 -0.64 -13.94 -0.63
CA LYS A 189 -1.09 -13.93 -2.04
C LYS A 189 -1.69 -12.61 -2.49
N THR A 190 -2.32 -11.88 -1.57
CA THR A 190 -3.00 -10.59 -1.83
C THR A 190 -2.11 -9.39 -1.49
N ASN A 191 -0.84 -9.64 -1.18
CA ASN A 191 0.15 -8.65 -0.81
C ASN A 191 -0.29 -7.77 0.37
N TRP A 192 -0.93 -8.40 1.36
CA TRP A 192 -1.12 -7.88 2.71
C TRP A 192 0.03 -8.37 3.59
N VAL A 193 0.57 -7.48 4.41
CA VAL A 193 1.54 -7.84 5.45
C VAL A 193 0.75 -8.20 6.69
N MET A 194 0.85 -9.46 7.13
CA MET A 194 0.07 -9.96 8.25
C MET A 194 0.97 -10.51 9.35
N SER A 195 0.51 -10.37 10.59
CA SER A 195 1.22 -10.86 11.77
C SER A 195 0.23 -11.38 12.79
N LYS A 196 0.33 -12.68 13.11
CA LYS A 196 -0.46 -13.29 14.19
C LYS A 196 0.00 -12.71 15.53
N GLN A 197 -0.90 -12.00 16.21
CA GLN A 197 -0.60 -11.39 17.50
C GLN A 197 -0.81 -12.39 18.64
N LYS A 198 -1.90 -13.16 18.54
CA LYS A 198 -2.28 -14.27 19.42
C LYS A 198 -3.31 -15.14 18.69
N GLU A 199 -3.69 -16.27 19.30
CA GLU A 199 -4.77 -17.09 18.77
C GLU A 199 -6.06 -16.27 18.63
N GLY A 200 -6.72 -16.43 17.48
CA GLY A 200 -7.92 -15.68 17.10
C GLY A 200 -7.70 -14.21 16.72
N PHE A 201 -6.45 -13.71 16.66
CA PHE A 201 -6.17 -12.33 16.24
C PHE A 201 -4.94 -12.19 15.32
N ILE A 202 -5.18 -11.72 14.10
CA ILE A 202 -4.15 -11.28 13.15
C ILE A 202 -4.26 -9.76 12.95
N LEU A 203 -3.13 -9.06 13.03
CA LEU A 203 -3.01 -7.67 12.59
C LEU A 203 -2.54 -7.67 11.13
N ALA A 204 -3.21 -6.91 10.27
CA ALA A 204 -2.92 -6.88 8.85
C ALA A 204 -2.75 -5.45 8.35
N LYS A 205 -1.77 -5.24 7.46
CA LYS A 205 -1.45 -3.96 6.84
C LYS A 205 -1.36 -4.11 5.34
N VAL A 206 -1.97 -3.20 4.61
CA VAL A 206 -1.80 -3.06 3.16
C VAL A 206 -1.07 -1.76 2.85
N VAL A 207 -0.17 -1.81 1.87
CA VAL A 207 0.52 -0.64 1.31
C VAL A 207 0.27 -0.62 -0.19
N ARG A 208 -0.25 0.50 -0.71
CA ARG A 208 -0.49 0.72 -2.15
C ARG A 208 0.01 2.12 -2.51
N ARG A 209 1.20 2.19 -3.10
CA ARG A 209 1.93 3.45 -3.37
C ARG A 209 2.12 4.27 -2.09
N VAL A 210 1.33 5.32 -1.91
CA VAL A 210 1.35 6.22 -0.74
C VAL A 210 0.20 5.96 0.25
N HIS A 211 -0.73 5.07 -0.11
CA HIS A 211 -1.88 4.74 0.73
C HIS A 211 -1.56 3.54 1.60
N THR A 212 -1.99 3.60 2.86
CA THR A 212 -1.88 2.47 3.80
C THR A 212 -3.18 2.29 4.54
N ALA A 213 -3.52 1.05 4.87
CA ALA A 213 -4.57 0.73 5.82
C ALA A 213 -4.10 -0.39 6.74
N ILE A 214 -4.54 -0.34 7.99
CA ILE A 214 -4.30 -1.37 9.00
C ILE A 214 -5.67 -1.84 9.48
N VAL A 215 -5.84 -3.15 9.53
CA VAL A 215 -7.08 -3.81 9.96
C VAL A 215 -6.77 -4.89 10.99
N ARG A 216 -7.77 -5.16 11.81
CA ARG A 216 -7.83 -6.31 12.70
C ARG A 216 -8.59 -7.43 12.03
N ILE A 217 -8.03 -8.64 12.08
CA ILE A 217 -8.73 -9.85 11.67
C ILE A 217 -8.92 -10.73 12.91
N ASP A 218 -10.17 -10.80 13.37
CA ASP A 218 -10.59 -11.75 14.42
C ASP A 218 -11.04 -13.05 13.76
N TYR A 219 -10.72 -14.20 14.36
CA TYR A 219 -11.16 -15.50 13.85
C TYR A 219 -11.38 -16.52 14.96
N THR A 220 -12.31 -17.43 14.72
CA THR A 220 -12.64 -18.59 15.55
C THR A 220 -12.66 -19.83 14.66
N LEU A 221 -13.12 -20.98 15.17
CA LEU A 221 -13.34 -22.17 14.34
C LEU A 221 -14.48 -21.99 13.34
N ASP A 222 -15.47 -21.14 13.67
CA ASP A 222 -16.75 -21.07 12.97
C ASP A 222 -16.99 -19.72 12.28
N SER A 223 -16.12 -18.73 12.51
CA SER A 223 -16.29 -17.39 11.94
C SER A 223 -15.01 -16.56 11.88
N TYR A 224 -15.04 -15.50 11.07
CA TYR A 224 -14.02 -14.45 11.10
C TYR A 224 -14.64 -13.05 10.93
N SER A 225 -13.86 -12.01 11.23
CA SER A 225 -14.21 -10.61 11.01
C SER A 225 -12.99 -9.83 10.53
N ILE A 226 -13.20 -8.79 9.74
CA ILE A 226 -12.18 -7.83 9.31
C ILE A 226 -12.66 -6.44 9.71
N LYS A 227 -11.94 -5.77 10.61
CA LYS A 227 -12.33 -4.48 11.18
C LYS A 227 -11.28 -3.42 10.92
N TYR A 228 -11.71 -2.26 10.44
CA TYR A 228 -10.83 -1.11 10.25
C TYR A 228 -10.18 -0.65 11.57
N ILE A 229 -8.87 -0.34 11.54
CA ILE A 229 -8.16 0.32 12.64
C ILE A 229 -7.80 1.74 12.24
N THR A 230 -6.97 1.90 11.21
CA THR A 230 -6.46 3.22 10.80
C THR A 230 -5.97 3.19 9.35
N SER A 231 -5.75 4.38 8.78
CA SER A 231 -5.22 4.53 7.42
C SER A 231 -4.39 5.79 7.25
N THR A 232 -3.57 5.82 6.21
CA THR A 232 -2.86 7.02 5.76
C THR A 232 -3.21 7.29 4.31
N ASN A 233 -3.48 8.57 3.99
CA ASN A 233 -3.84 9.05 2.66
C ASN A 233 -5.13 8.43 2.08
N LEU A 234 -6.02 7.87 2.89
CA LEU A 234 -7.33 7.36 2.45
C LEU A 234 -8.51 8.25 2.87
N GLY A 235 -8.23 9.33 3.59
CA GLY A 235 -9.23 10.31 4.03
C GLY A 235 -10.32 9.68 4.89
N ALA A 236 -9.93 8.82 5.83
CA ALA A 236 -10.86 8.31 6.83
C ALA A 236 -11.33 9.47 7.72
N ASP A 237 -12.63 9.59 7.96
CA ASP A 237 -13.21 10.66 8.76
C ASP A 237 -13.90 10.16 10.05
N THR A 238 -14.37 11.10 10.86
CA THR A 238 -15.04 10.83 12.14
C THR A 238 -16.45 10.27 11.99
N HIS A 239 -16.99 10.22 10.77
CA HIS A 239 -18.29 9.62 10.43
C HIS A 239 -18.13 8.23 9.80
N TYR A 240 -16.95 7.63 9.95
CA TYR A 240 -16.64 6.29 9.48
C TYR A 240 -16.73 6.12 7.96
N ASN A 241 -16.35 7.17 7.21
CA ASN A 241 -16.18 7.10 5.76
C ASN A 241 -14.72 7.03 5.37
N ILE A 242 -14.42 6.49 4.19
CA ILE A 242 -13.08 6.35 3.61
C ILE A 242 -13.13 6.33 2.09
N HIS A 243 -12.00 6.60 1.43
CA HIS A 243 -11.88 6.44 -0.02
C HIS A 243 -12.22 5.01 -0.46
N ASN A 244 -13.04 4.86 -1.50
CA ASN A 244 -13.60 3.56 -1.91
C ASN A 244 -12.55 2.47 -2.23
N ASN A 245 -11.33 2.85 -2.61
CA ASN A 245 -10.22 1.89 -2.79
C ASN A 245 -9.99 1.00 -1.56
N TYR A 246 -10.16 1.53 -0.35
CA TYR A 246 -10.06 0.71 0.86
C TYR A 246 -11.08 -0.44 0.84
N ASN A 247 -12.35 -0.13 0.57
CA ASN A 247 -13.42 -1.12 0.53
C ASN A 247 -13.18 -2.18 -0.55
N ILE A 248 -12.56 -1.81 -1.68
CA ILE A 248 -12.15 -2.77 -2.71
C ILE A 248 -11.11 -3.73 -2.15
N TRP A 249 -10.07 -3.24 -1.45
CA TRP A 249 -9.04 -4.11 -0.86
C TRP A 249 -9.58 -5.04 0.22
N ILE A 250 -10.56 -4.60 1.00
CA ILE A 250 -11.21 -5.46 2.00
C ILE A 250 -12.03 -6.56 1.34
N LYS A 251 -12.77 -6.25 0.25
CA LYS A 251 -13.52 -7.26 -0.49
C LYS A 251 -12.61 -8.30 -1.15
N GLU A 252 -11.52 -7.88 -1.77
CA GLU A 252 -10.52 -8.80 -2.35
C GLU A 252 -9.92 -9.72 -1.26
N LEU A 253 -9.65 -9.17 -0.07
CA LEU A 253 -9.15 -9.96 1.06
C LEU A 253 -10.22 -10.92 1.59
N GLU A 254 -11.46 -10.44 1.75
CA GLU A 254 -12.60 -11.25 2.18
C GLU A 254 -12.82 -12.43 1.23
N GLU A 255 -12.88 -12.18 -0.08
CA GLU A 255 -13.05 -13.22 -1.10
C GLU A 255 -11.95 -14.28 -1.02
N GLY A 256 -10.70 -13.87 -0.81
CA GLY A 256 -9.58 -14.80 -0.64
C GLY A 256 -9.70 -15.65 0.63
N ILE A 257 -10.12 -15.06 1.75
CA ILE A 257 -10.35 -15.76 3.02
C ILE A 257 -11.53 -16.73 2.87
N ASP A 258 -12.65 -16.28 2.32
CA ASP A 258 -13.82 -17.10 2.05
C ASP A 258 -13.44 -18.30 1.17
N PHE A 259 -12.69 -18.07 0.08
CA PHE A 259 -12.27 -19.13 -0.82
C PHE A 259 -11.44 -20.22 -0.12
N THR A 260 -10.52 -19.86 0.77
CA THR A 260 -9.62 -20.83 1.44
C THR A 260 -10.25 -21.53 2.65
N LEU A 261 -11.22 -20.87 3.29
CA LEU A 261 -11.89 -21.38 4.49
C LEU A 261 -13.16 -22.17 4.17
N ASN A 262 -13.83 -21.89 3.05
CA ASN A 262 -15.10 -22.52 2.71
C ASN A 262 -15.02 -23.54 1.56
N ASN A 263 -13.86 -23.65 0.90
CA ASN A 263 -13.56 -24.73 -0.07
C ASN A 263 -12.46 -25.67 0.48
#